data_AF-A0A6M5Y950-F1
#
_entry.id   AF-A0A6M5Y950-F1
#
_cell.length_a   1.000
_cell.length_b   1.000
_cell.length_c   1.000
_cell.angle_alpha   90.00
_cell.angle_beta   90.00
_cell.angle_gamma   90.00
#
_symmetry.space_group_name_H-M   'P 1'
#
loop_
_entity.id
_entity.type
_entity.pdbx_description
1 polymer ?
#
loop_
_entity_poly.entity_id
_entity_poly.type
_entity_poly.pdbx_seq_one_letter_code
_entity_poly.pdbx_strand_id
1 'polypeptide(L)'
;MPLSVFATIHARPGCEAQLRNGLFNLVAKVREEDACLLYELYESAEHPTHFIMHELWTDEAGLLAHEQMPHMKEFGELAKDWFAAPVELTKIAK
;
A
#
# COMPACT_ATOMS: atom_id res chain seq x y z
N MET A 1 -11.04 -9.34 14.81
CA MET A 1 -11.25 -7.90 15.12
C MET A 1 -10.62 -7.11 14.00
N PRO A 2 -11.25 -6.03 13.50
CA PRO A 2 -10.68 -5.23 12.42
C PRO A 2 -9.27 -4.75 12.75
N LEU A 3 -8.38 -4.83 11.77
CA LEU A 3 -6.97 -4.46 11.89
C LEU A 3 -6.71 -3.23 11.05
N SER A 4 -6.24 -2.14 11.67
CA SER A 4 -5.80 -0.97 10.92
C SER A 4 -4.31 -1.09 10.63
N VAL A 5 -3.90 -0.75 9.41
CA VAL A 5 -2.49 -0.72 9.01
C VAL A 5 -2.17 0.63 8.38
N PHE A 6 -1.00 1.17 8.71
CA PHE A 6 -0.42 2.29 7.99
C PHE A 6 0.86 1.80 7.30
N ALA A 7 0.87 1.84 5.97
CA ALA A 7 2.05 1.50 5.17
C ALA A 7 2.77 2.78 4.76
N THR A 8 3.96 3.01 5.30
CA THR A 8 4.82 4.14 4.91
C THR A 8 5.66 3.73 3.71
N ILE A 9 5.56 4.49 2.63
CA ILE A 9 6.14 4.16 1.33
C ILE A 9 6.98 5.34 0.83
N HIS A 10 8.21 5.05 0.41
CA HIS A 10 9.13 6.06 -0.12
C HIS A 10 9.55 5.71 -1.56
N ALA A 11 9.35 6.65 -2.48
CA ALA A 11 9.87 6.57 -3.83
C ALA A 11 11.37 6.88 -3.87
N ARG A 12 12.11 6.19 -4.74
CA ARG A 12 13.43 6.63 -5.19
C ARG A 12 13.30 7.99 -5.88
N PRO A 13 14.29 8.88 -5.72
CA PRO A 13 14.32 10.13 -6.48
C PRO A 13 14.19 9.88 -7.98
N GLY A 14 13.27 10.58 -8.65
CA GLY A 14 12.96 10.43 -10.08
C GLY A 14 11.99 9.29 -10.42
N CYS A 15 11.50 8.54 -9.43
CA CYS A 15 10.48 7.49 -9.60
C CYS A 15 9.11 7.87 -9.00
N GLU A 16 8.93 9.12 -8.56
CA GLU A 16 7.74 9.59 -7.83
C GLU A 16 6.48 9.38 -8.64
N ALA A 17 6.49 9.77 -9.92
CA ALA A 17 5.33 9.65 -10.80
C ALA A 17 4.98 8.19 -11.08
N GLN A 18 5.98 7.33 -11.30
CA GLN A 18 5.80 5.90 -11.55
C GLN A 18 5.19 5.22 -10.32
N LEU A 19 5.76 5.48 -9.14
CA LEU A 19 5.27 4.89 -7.90
C LEU A 19 3.86 5.37 -7.57
N ARG A 20 3.61 6.69 -7.65
CA ARG A 20 2.27 7.28 -7.44
C ARG A 20 1.22 6.65 -8.35
N ASN A 21 1.49 6.58 -9.65
CA ASN A 21 0.55 5.99 -10.61
C ASN A 21 0.35 4.49 -10.37
N GLY A 22 1.41 3.76 -10.02
CA GLY A 22 1.34 2.35 -9.67
C GLY A 22 0.48 2.10 -8.43
N LEU A 23 0.71 2.87 -7.36
CA LEU A 23 -0.09 2.81 -6.13
C LEU A 23 -1.55 3.19 -6.39
N PHE A 24 -1.81 4.23 -7.18
CA PHE A 24 -3.17 4.65 -7.52
C PHE A 24 -3.94 3.53 -8.26
N ASN A 25 -3.29 2.83 -9.20
CA ASN A 25 -3.89 1.69 -9.89
C ASN A 25 -4.10 0.50 -8.94
N LEU A 26 -3.19 0.29 -8.00
CA LEU A 26 -3.30 -0.77 -7.00
C LEU A 26 -4.51 -0.57 -6.09
N VAL A 27 -4.76 0.67 -5.65
CA VAL A 27 -5.91 1.03 -4.79
C VAL A 27 -7.23 0.52 -5.36
N ALA A 28 -7.46 0.66 -6.67
CA ALA A 28 -8.70 0.21 -7.29
C ALA A 28 -8.89 -1.31 -7.16
N LYS A 29 -7.83 -2.10 -7.38
CA LYS A 29 -7.87 -3.56 -7.29
C LYS A 29 -8.03 -4.04 -5.84
N VAL A 30 -7.35 -3.40 -4.90
CA VAL A 30 -7.37 -3.82 -3.49
C VAL A 30 -8.75 -3.58 -2.84
N ARG A 31 -9.44 -2.52 -3.26
CA ARG A 31 -10.81 -2.24 -2.79
C ARG A 31 -11.85 -3.28 -3.24
N GLU A 32 -11.52 -4.13 -4.21
CA GLU A 32 -12.38 -5.23 -4.63
C GLU A 32 -12.19 -6.49 -3.77
N GLU A 33 -11.20 -6.51 -2.87
CA GLU A 33 -10.95 -7.65 -1.99
C GLU A 33 -11.99 -7.73 -0.86
N ASP A 34 -12.55 -8.93 -0.64
CA ASP A 34 -13.59 -9.16 0.37
C ASP A 34 -13.19 -8.73 1.80
N ALA A 35 -11.89 -8.82 2.12
CA ALA A 35 -11.36 -8.48 3.44
C ALA A 35 -11.05 -6.98 3.61
N CYS A 36 -11.07 -6.20 2.52
CA CYS A 36 -10.74 -4.79 2.53
C CYS A 36 -11.93 -3.94 2.97
N LEU A 37 -11.76 -3.23 4.10
CA LEU A 37 -12.77 -2.30 4.63
C LEU A 37 -12.43 -0.84 4.32
N LEU A 38 -11.14 -0.52 4.21
CA LEU A 38 -10.62 0.79 3.80
C LEU A 38 -9.25 0.59 3.14
N TYR A 39 -9.00 1.34 2.07
CA TYR A 39 -7.69 1.40 1.42
C TYR A 39 -7.54 2.77 0.75
N GLU A 40 -6.76 3.65 1.37
CA GLU A 40 -6.63 5.05 0.98
C GLU A 40 -5.16 5.47 0.87
N LEU A 41 -4.81 5.99 -0.31
CA LEU A 41 -3.48 6.52 -0.59
C LEU A 41 -3.43 8.01 -0.24
N TYR A 42 -2.45 8.38 0.57
CA TYR A 42 -2.10 9.74 0.90
C TYR A 42 -0.73 10.08 0.34
N GLU A 43 -0.58 11.29 -0.18
CA GLU A 43 0.69 11.86 -0.64
C GLU A 43 1.13 12.94 0.34
N SER A 44 2.41 13.00 0.68
CA SER A 44 2.92 14.07 1.54
C SER A 44 2.89 15.41 0.81
N ALA A 45 2.38 16.44 1.49
CA ALA A 45 2.41 17.82 0.99
C ALA A 45 3.82 18.44 1.03
N GLU A 46 4.73 17.89 1.83
CA GLU A 46 6.09 18.43 2.05
C GLU A 46 7.17 17.62 1.31
N HIS A 47 6.89 16.34 1.04
CA HIS A 47 7.86 15.41 0.46
C HIS A 47 7.23 14.60 -0.69
N PRO A 48 7.43 15.00 -1.96
CA PRO A 48 6.84 14.34 -3.13
C PRO A 48 7.21 12.85 -3.30
N THR A 49 8.25 12.39 -2.61
CA THR A 49 8.67 10.98 -2.59
C THR A 49 7.96 10.16 -1.51
N HIS A 50 7.11 10.76 -0.67
CA HIS A 50 6.53 10.09 0.50
C HIS A 50 5.03 9.86 0.33
N PHE A 51 4.63 8.63 0.60
CA PHE A 51 3.26 8.16 0.51
C PHE A 51 2.89 7.39 1.78
N ILE A 52 1.62 7.43 2.15
CA ILE A 52 1.06 6.60 3.22
C ILE A 52 -0.16 5.88 2.66
N MET A 53 -0.20 4.55 2.79
CA MET A 53 -1.43 3.80 2.62
C MET A 53 -2.09 3.64 3.99
N HIS A 54 -3.30 4.15 4.16
CA HIS A 54 -4.15 3.80 5.29
C HIS A 54 -5.03 2.62 4.87
N GLU A 55 -4.99 1.57 5.67
CA GLU A 55 -5.71 0.33 5.40
C GLU A 55 -6.54 -0.07 6.62
N LEU A 56 -7.70 -0.66 6.36
CA LEU A 56 -8.50 -1.34 7.36
C LEU A 56 -8.93 -2.70 6.80
N TRP A 57 -8.59 -3.75 7.53
CA TRP A 57 -8.89 -5.13 7.19
C TRP A 57 -9.91 -5.72 8.15
N THR A 58 -10.68 -6.71 7.71
CA THR A 58 -11.62 -7.46 8.58
C THR A 58 -10.93 -8.06 9.80
N ASP A 59 -9.70 -8.54 9.62
CA ASP A 59 -8.79 -9.06 10.64
C ASP A 59 -7.37 -9.26 10.05
N GLU A 60 -6.47 -9.84 10.85
CA GLU A 60 -5.10 -10.17 10.41
C GLU A 60 -5.06 -11.23 9.30
N ALA A 61 -6.01 -12.18 9.27
CA ALA A 61 -6.07 -13.16 8.18
C ALA A 61 -6.45 -12.49 6.86
N GLY A 62 -7.31 -11.47 6.90
CA GLY A 62 -7.62 -10.59 5.78
C GLY A 62 -6.39 -9.89 5.20
N LEU A 63 -5.56 -9.29 6.07
CA LEU A 63 -4.28 -8.70 5.64
C LEU A 63 -3.33 -9.73 5.03
N LEU A 64 -3.22 -10.92 5.62
CA LEU A 64 -2.36 -11.98 5.06
C LEU A 64 -2.86 -12.48 3.70
N ALA A 65 -4.18 -12.55 3.50
CA ALA A 65 -4.75 -12.89 2.20
C ALA A 65 -4.42 -11.82 1.15
N HIS A 66 -4.56 -10.54 1.52
CA HIS A 66 -4.18 -9.41 0.68
C HIS A 66 -2.73 -9.50 0.19
N GLU A 67 -1.77 -9.77 1.08
CA GLU A 67 -0.35 -9.91 0.74
C GLU A 67 -0.06 -10.99 -0.33
N GLN A 68 -0.96 -11.97 -0.47
CA GLN A 68 -0.83 -13.07 -1.44
C GLN A 68 -1.61 -12.85 -2.74
N MET A 69 -2.36 -11.73 -2.86
CA MET A 69 -3.18 -11.48 -4.04
C MET A 69 -2.34 -11.30 -5.31
N PRO A 70 -2.83 -11.76 -6.48
CA PRO A 70 -2.07 -11.66 -7.74
C PRO A 70 -1.62 -10.23 -8.07
N HIS A 71 -2.48 -9.23 -7.84
CA HIS A 71 -2.15 -7.84 -8.11
C HIS A 71 -1.07 -7.27 -7.17
N MET A 72 -0.92 -7.80 -5.96
CA MET A 72 0.17 -7.42 -5.06
C MET A 72 1.51 -7.94 -5.58
N LYS A 73 1.53 -9.19 -6.06
CA LYS A 73 2.71 -9.77 -6.71
C LYS A 73 3.07 -9.04 -8.00
N GLU A 74 2.09 -8.76 -8.86
CA GLU A 74 2.28 -7.99 -10.09
C GLU A 74 2.86 -6.59 -9.79
N PHE A 75 2.30 -5.91 -8.79
CA PHE A 75 2.79 -4.60 -8.37
C PHE A 75 4.20 -4.67 -7.80
N GLY A 76 4.51 -5.66 -6.95
CA GLY A 76 5.84 -5.87 -6.41
C GLY A 76 6.91 -6.03 -7.49
N GLU A 77 6.63 -6.81 -8.53
CA GLU A 77 7.54 -6.98 -9.67
C GLU A 77 7.68 -5.70 -10.51
N LEU A 78 6.56 -5.03 -10.77
CA LEU A 78 6.52 -3.78 -11.54
C LEU A 78 7.30 -2.66 -10.84
N ALA A 79 7.13 -2.54 -9.52
CA ALA A 79 7.62 -1.43 -8.72
C ALA A 79 8.94 -1.72 -7.99
N LYS A 80 9.54 -2.91 -8.17
CA LYS A 80 10.77 -3.34 -7.48
C LYS A 80 11.89 -2.29 -7.49
N ASP A 81 12.02 -1.55 -8.59
CA ASP A 81 13.05 -0.54 -8.82
C ASP A 81 12.60 0.88 -8.49
N TRP A 82 11.41 1.07 -7.91
CA TRP A 82 10.85 2.40 -7.60
C TRP A 82 10.93 2.77 -6.12
N PHE A 83 11.06 1.80 -5.21
CA PHE A 83 11.11 2.05 -3.77
C PHE A 83 12.50 2.46 -3.28
N ALA A 84 12.59 3.51 -2.48
CA ALA A 84 13.84 3.94 -1.84
C ALA A 84 14.26 3.01 -0.69
N ALA A 85 13.28 2.40 -0.03
CA ALA A 85 13.44 1.48 1.09
C ALA A 85 12.27 0.48 1.10
N PRO A 86 12.37 -0.65 1.84
CA PRO A 86 11.23 -1.51 2.10
C PRO A 86 10.05 -0.72 2.67
N VAL A 87 8.83 -1.15 2.35
CA VAL A 87 7.61 -0.55 2.92
C VAL A 87 7.55 -0.85 4.41
N GLU A 88 7.33 0.18 5.22
CA GLU A 88 7.21 0.03 6.66
C GLU A 88 5.74 -0.11 7.04
N LEU A 89 5.37 -1.23 7.70
CA LEU A 89 4.00 -1.49 8.12
C LEU A 89 3.84 -1.24 9.61
N THR A 90 2.93 -0.34 9.97
CA THR A 90 2.49 -0.14 11.35
C THR A 90 1.10 -0.73 11.53
N LYS A 91 1.03 -1.90 12.16
CA LYS A 91 -0.23 -2.57 12.55
C LYS A 91 -0.78 -1.96 13.84
N ILE A 92 -2.05 -1.58 13.85
CA ILE A 92 -2.74 -0.99 15.00
C ILE A 92 -3.99 -1.80 15.30
N ALA A 93 -4.01 -2.42 16.48
CA ALA A 93 -5.19 -3.05 17.07
C ALA A 93 -5.68 -2.17 18.23
N LYS A 94 -7.00 -2.00 18.34
CA LYS A 94 -7.67 -1.35 19.49
C LYS A 94 -8.24 -2.40 20.41
#